data_AF-A0A7V8XN69-F1
#
_entry.id   AF-A0A7V8XN69-F1
#
_cell.length_a   1.000
_cell.length_b   1.000
_cell.length_c   1.000
_cell.angle_alpha   90.00
_cell.angle_beta   90.00
_cell.angle_gamma   90.00
#
_symmetry.space_group_name_H-M   'P 1'
#
loop_
_entity.id
_entity.type
_entity.pdbx_description
1 polymer ?
#
loop_
_entity_poly.entity_id
_entity_poly.type
_entity_poly.pdbx_seq_one_letter_code
_entity_poly.pdbx_strand_id
1 'polypeptide(L)' 'MAETTELTDRGSERAKVESWRLHVLIEAGYPLPLAEKVAAALDADLHEAVELVGKGCNPKTAAEILL' A
#
# COMPACT_ATOMS: atom_id res chain seq x y z
N MET A 1 -32.62 11.86 9.38
CA MET A 1 -32.83 11.97 7.92
C MET A 1 -31.51 11.58 7.29
N ALA A 2 -31.49 10.48 6.52
CA ALA A 2 -30.33 10.04 5.76
C ALA A 2 -30.37 10.71 4.39
N GLU A 3 -29.26 11.31 3.94
CA GLU A 3 -29.12 11.81 2.58
C GLU A 3 -27.75 11.38 2.02
N THR A 4 -27.79 10.18 1.44
CA THR A 4 -27.03 9.66 0.29
C THR A 4 -27.24 10.67 -0.87
N THR A 5 -26.32 11.16 -1.73
CA THR A 5 -24.98 10.73 -2.13
C THR A 5 -24.47 11.65 -3.28
N GLU A 6 -23.14 11.77 -3.39
CA GLU A 6 -22.32 12.11 -4.57
C GLU A 6 -22.36 13.51 -5.22
N LEU A 7 -21.18 14.12 -5.39
CA LEU A 7 -20.64 14.54 -6.68
C LEU A 7 -19.13 14.87 -6.57
N THR A 8 -18.33 14.27 -7.47
CA THR A 8 -16.89 14.50 -7.77
C THR A 8 -15.81 13.89 -6.85
N ASP A 9 -15.49 12.61 -7.05
CA ASP A 9 -14.12 12.15 -7.40
C ASP A 9 -14.06 10.61 -7.50
N ARG A 10 -14.29 10.06 -8.70
CA ARG A 10 -13.99 8.64 -9.00
C ARG A 10 -12.51 8.42 -9.34
N GLY A 11 -11.66 9.41 -9.04
CA GLY A 11 -10.33 9.18 -8.49
C GLY A 11 -10.35 8.46 -7.13
N SER A 12 -11.51 7.91 -6.71
CA SER A 12 -11.76 6.69 -5.93
C SER A 12 -11.05 6.61 -4.59
N GLU A 13 -11.80 6.33 -3.52
CA GLU A 13 -11.26 5.94 -2.21
C GLU A 13 -10.13 4.90 -2.34
N ARG A 14 -10.20 4.04 -3.37
CA ARG A 14 -9.11 3.15 -3.76
C ARG A 14 -7.77 3.86 -4.03
N ALA A 15 -7.73 4.92 -4.83
CA ALA A 15 -6.49 5.63 -5.12
C ALA A 15 -5.95 6.36 -3.88
N LYS A 16 -6.83 6.84 -2.99
CA LYS A 16 -6.43 7.38 -1.68
C LYS A 16 -5.78 6.30 -0.82
N VAL A 17 -6.37 5.11 -0.78
CA VAL A 17 -5.81 3.95 -0.06
C VAL A 17 -4.48 3.51 -0.68
N GLU A 18 -4.37 3.41 -2.01
CA GLU A 18 -3.12 3.07 -2.69
C GLU A 18 -2.02 4.11 -2.44
N SER A 19 -2.36 5.41 -2.47
CA SER A 19 -1.42 6.49 -2.13
C SER A 19 -0.95 6.42 -0.67
N TRP A 20 -1.86 6.12 0.27
CA TRP A 20 -1.51 5.91 1.67
C TRP A 20 -0.64 4.66 1.86
N ARG A 21 -0.98 3.53 1.21
CA ARG A 21 -0.18 2.30 1.21
C ARG A 21 1.23 2.57 0.70
N LEU A 22 1.36 3.31 -0.40
CA LEU A 22 2.65 3.69 -0.97
C LEU A 22 3.49 4.48 0.04
N HIS A 23 2.92 5.51 0.67
CA HIS A 23 3.63 6.31 1.66
C HIS A 23 4.14 5.46 2.83
N VAL A 24 3.28 4.58 3.38
CA VAL A 24 3.66 3.67 4.47
C VAL A 24 4.82 2.75 4.08
N LEU A 25 4.80 2.20 2.86
CA LEU A 25 5.87 1.33 2.36
C LEU A 25 7.21 2.06 2.18
N ILE A 26 7.17 3.31 1.69
CA ILE A 26 8.37 4.14 1.58
C ILE A 26 8.97 4.42 2.97
N GLU A 27 8.15 4.81 3.93
CA GLU A 27 8.59 5.06 5.31
C GLU A 27 9.15 3.79 5.98
N ALA A 28 8.61 2.61 5.62
CA ALA A 28 9.14 1.32 6.08
C ALA A 28 10.48 0.94 5.42
N GLY A 29 10.90 1.61 4.34
CA GLY A 29 12.18 1.38 3.67
C GLY A 29 12.10 0.63 2.34
N TYR A 30 10.91 0.44 1.76
CA TYR A 30 10.81 -0.06 0.39
C TYR A 30 11.30 0.98 -0.62
N PRO A 31 12.05 0.59 -1.66
CA PRO A 31 12.33 1.48 -2.78
C PRO A 31 11.05 1.71 -3.59
N LEU A 32 10.90 2.92 -4.14
CA LEU A 32 9.70 3.36 -4.87
C LEU A 32 9.13 2.32 -5.85
N PRO A 33 9.92 1.69 -6.74
CA PRO A 33 9.37 0.75 -7.71
C PRO A 33 8.79 -0.53 -7.11
N LEU A 34 9.21 -0.92 -5.89
CA LEU A 34 8.62 -2.05 -5.17
C LEU A 34 7.42 -1.60 -4.34
N ALA A 35 7.52 -0.43 -3.70
CA ALA A 35 6.44 0.14 -2.93
C ALA A 35 5.18 0.36 -3.79
N GLU A 36 5.33 0.84 -5.03
CA GLU A 36 4.21 1.01 -5.98
C GLU A 36 3.51 -0.31 -6.29
N LYS A 37 4.29 -1.39 -6.49
CA LYS A 37 3.74 -2.73 -6.80
C LYS A 37 2.95 -3.29 -5.62
N VAL A 38 3.51 -3.24 -4.41
CA VAL A 38 2.86 -3.74 -3.19
C VAL A 38 1.68 -2.86 -2.79
N ALA A 39 1.76 -1.55 -3.02
CA ALA A 39 0.64 -0.64 -2.78
C ALA A 39 -0.57 -0.95 -3.69
N ALA A 40 -0.32 -1.28 -4.96
CA ALA A 40 -1.36 -1.62 -5.93
C ALA A 40 -1.95 -3.05 -5.73
N ALA A 41 -1.23 -3.95 -5.08
CA ALA A 41 -1.70 -5.28 -4.73
C ALA A 41 -2.67 -5.22 -3.54
N LEU A 42 -3.97 -5.36 -3.79
CA LEU A 42 -5.01 -5.22 -2.75
C LEU A 42 -5.04 -6.37 -1.75
N ASP A 43 -4.59 -7.54 -2.17
CA ASP A 43 -4.48 -8.77 -1.39
C ASP A 43 -3.20 -8.85 -0.55
N ALA A 44 -2.19 -8.02 -0.85
CA ALA A 44 -0.99 -7.93 -0.04
C ALA A 44 -1.30 -7.33 1.34
N ASP A 45 -0.91 -8.05 2.40
CA ASP A 45 -1.00 -7.56 3.78
C ASP A 45 0.06 -6.46 4.00
N LEU A 46 -0.41 -5.23 4.21
CA LEU A 46 0.46 -4.08 4.42
C LEU A 46 1.20 -4.17 5.77
N HIS A 47 0.57 -4.75 6.79
CA HIS A 47 1.16 -4.89 8.11
C HIS A 47 2.33 -5.88 8.07
N GLU A 48 2.17 -6.99 7.36
CA GLU A 48 3.24 -7.96 7.12
C GLU A 48 4.40 -7.33 6.32
N ALA A 49 4.09 -6.54 5.28
CA ALA A 49 5.10 -5.83 4.49
C ALA A 49 6.02 -4.95 5.35
N VAL A 50 5.42 -4.13 6.22
CA VAL A 50 6.16 -3.26 7.14
C VAL A 50 6.95 -4.08 8.15
N GLU A 51 6.37 -5.15 8.69
CA GLU A 51 7.01 -6.01 9.69
C GLU A 51 8.23 -6.75 9.14
N LEU A 52 8.15 -7.28 7.92
CA LEU A 52 9.27 -7.97 7.27
C LEU A 52 10.49 -7.05 7.15
N VAL A 53 10.31 -5.85 6.60
CA VAL A 53 11.41 -4.89 6.45
C VAL A 53 11.88 -4.35 7.79
N GLY A 54 10.95 -4.10 8.73
CA GLY A 54 11.29 -3.69 10.10
C GLY A 54 12.15 -4.71 10.86
N LYS A 55 12.05 -6.01 10.52
CA LYS A 55 12.91 -7.09 11.04
C LYS A 55 14.25 -7.22 10.30
N GLY A 56 14.52 -6.39 9.30
CA GLY A 56 15.73 -6.41 8.48
C GLY A 56 15.64 -7.29 7.23
N CYS A 57 14.44 -7.74 6.83
CA CYS A 57 14.27 -8.42 5.55
C CYS A 57 14.59 -7.46 4.39
N ASN A 58 15.23 -7.97 3.34
CA ASN A 58 15.46 -7.18 2.13
C ASN A 58 14.11 -6.82 1.48
N PRO A 59 13.85 -5.54 1.12
CA PRO A 59 12.58 -5.13 0.52
C PRO A 59 12.20 -5.90 -0.76
N LYS A 60 13.19 -6.33 -1.54
CA LYS A 60 12.95 -7.17 -2.73
C LYS A 60 12.41 -8.54 -2.34
N THR A 61 13.06 -9.20 -1.38
CA THR A 61 12.62 -10.50 -0.86
C THR A 61 11.26 -10.40 -0.19
N ALA A 62 11.00 -9.33 0.58
CA ALA A 62 9.70 -9.09 1.19
C ALA A 62 8.60 -8.93 0.13
N ALA A 63 8.86 -8.20 -0.96
CA ALA A 63 7.92 -8.09 -2.07
C ALA A 63 7.67 -9.43 -2.79
N GLU A 64 8.68 -10.29 -2.93
CA GLU A 64 8.56 -11.65 -3.49
C GLU A 64 7.73 -12.61 -2.62
N ILE A 65 7.58 -12.32 -1.32
CA ILE A 65 6.73 -13.10 -0.39
C ILE A 65 5.26 -12.68 -0.51
N LEU A 66 5.01 -11.40 -0.76
CA LEU A 66 3.68 -10.78 -0.70
C LEU A 66 2.93 -10.70 -2.04
N LEU A 67 3.65 -10.84 -3.16
CA LEU A 67 3.14 -10.71 -4.53
C LEU A 67 3.23 -12.04 -5.28
#